data_AF-A0A4R1MV88-F1
#
_entry.id   AF-A0A4R1MV88-F1
#
_cell.length_a   1.000
_cell.length_b   1.000
_cell.length_c   1.000
_cell.angle_alpha   90.00
_cell.angle_beta   90.00
_cell.angle_gamma   90.00
#
_symmetry.space_group_name_H-M   'P 1'
#
loop_
_entity.id
_entity.type
_entity.pdbx_description
1 polymer ?
#
loop_
_entity_poly.entity_id
_entity_poly.type
_entity_poly.pdbx_seq_one_letter_code
_entity_poly.pdbx_strand_id
1 'polypeptide(L)'
;MDDLLSLKGLITISIASLVSIKALRVNFRVSRDINVEGNGDIVIVNEKLAPTQRSFKLLWQMLVLAIVLTYPVLGLQYNFVLGVLAIIGTPLAVISLIVTVRGYGMSRLSDIFYVIGTALSCWLAICSHLYLANTANSASRIYPTIGYLSENGLPNLGLGATWTGIVLPLMTSCLSVVGFAALLLSLLYFMSAYLTARHFDDSARFLLHYGAMAIVGFLAACDALAAFAFHDFAYIGRLLGSVLTV
;
A
#
# COMPACT_ATOMS: atom_id res chain seq x y z
N MET A 1 -5.56 -22.22 1.03
CA MET A 1 -5.93 -22.09 2.46
C MET A 1 -4.78 -22.49 3.38
N ASP A 2 -3.96 -23.48 3.01
CA ASP A 2 -2.85 -23.97 3.84
C ASP A 2 -1.71 -22.96 4.06
N ASP A 3 -1.52 -22.00 3.14
CA ASP A 3 -0.52 -20.92 3.31
C ASP A 3 -0.92 -19.83 4.32
N LEU A 4 -2.20 -19.70 4.67
CA LEU A 4 -2.66 -18.75 5.70
C LEU A 4 -2.27 -19.18 7.12
N LEU A 5 -2.06 -20.49 7.33
CA LEU A 5 -1.62 -21.08 8.61
C LEU A 5 -0.10 -21.31 8.68
N SER A 6 0.62 -21.03 7.59
CA SER A 6 2.08 -21.04 7.58
C SER A 6 2.66 -19.96 8.51
N LEU A 7 3.85 -20.18 9.07
CA LEU A 7 4.59 -19.21 9.89
C LEU A 7 4.67 -17.82 9.23
N LYS A 8 4.68 -17.78 7.89
CA LYS A 8 4.66 -16.57 7.05
C LYS A 8 3.30 -15.85 7.08
N GLY A 9 2.21 -16.60 7.04
CA GLY A 9 0.85 -16.09 7.28
C GLY A 9 0.70 -15.52 8.69
N LEU A 10 1.25 -16.20 9.70
CA LEU A 10 1.27 -15.75 11.10
C LEU A 10 2.04 -14.43 11.31
N ILE A 11 3.19 -14.21 10.64
CA ILE A 11 3.94 -12.95 10.71
C ILE A 11 3.18 -11.81 10.03
N THR A 12 2.57 -12.10 8.87
CA THR A 12 1.78 -11.11 8.11
C THR A 12 0.52 -10.70 8.87
N ILE A 13 -0.21 -11.69 9.38
CA ILE A 13 -1.39 -11.51 10.21
C ILE A 13 -0.99 -10.83 11.53
N SER A 14 0.16 -11.13 12.12
CA SER A 14 0.60 -10.44 13.34
C SER A 14 1.02 -9.00 13.10
N ILE A 15 1.62 -8.62 11.97
CA ILE A 15 1.90 -7.20 11.65
C ILE A 15 0.60 -6.47 11.33
N ALA A 16 -0.24 -7.03 10.45
CA ALA A 16 -1.54 -6.46 10.10
C ALA A 16 -2.47 -6.35 11.32
N SER A 17 -2.50 -7.38 12.17
CA SER A 17 -3.26 -7.37 13.42
C SER A 17 -2.62 -6.55 14.51
N LEU A 18 -1.29 -6.43 14.66
CA LEU A 18 -0.68 -5.53 15.64
C LEU A 18 -1.00 -4.08 15.32
N VAL A 19 -0.95 -3.71 14.05
CA VAL A 19 -1.27 -2.36 13.57
C VAL A 19 -2.77 -2.10 13.68
N SER A 20 -3.61 -3.04 13.23
CA SER A 20 -5.07 -2.91 13.24
C SER A 20 -5.68 -3.06 14.64
N ILE A 21 -5.18 -3.98 15.49
CA ILE A 21 -5.58 -4.15 16.91
C ILE A 21 -5.03 -3.02 17.78
N LYS A 22 -3.81 -2.49 17.55
CA LYS A 22 -3.41 -1.26 18.26
C LYS A 22 -4.32 -0.10 17.87
N ALA A 23 -4.63 0.07 16.59
CA ALA A 23 -5.54 1.12 16.16
C ALA A 23 -6.96 0.95 16.74
N LEU A 24 -7.51 -0.26 16.73
CA LEU A 24 -8.79 -0.60 17.34
C LEU A 24 -8.78 -0.47 18.87
N ARG A 25 -7.73 -0.94 19.58
CA ARG A 25 -7.61 -0.79 21.04
C ARG A 25 -7.51 0.66 21.45
N VAL A 26 -6.76 1.47 20.70
CA VAL A 26 -6.64 2.90 20.96
C VAL A 26 -7.99 3.58 20.72
N ASN A 27 -8.69 3.26 19.63
CA ASN A 27 -10.04 3.78 19.37
C ASN A 27 -11.08 3.33 20.42
N PHE A 28 -11.00 2.10 20.93
CA PHE A 28 -11.86 1.59 22.01
C PHE A 28 -11.59 2.27 23.35
N ARG A 29 -10.32 2.56 23.66
CA ARG A 29 -9.94 3.22 24.92
C ARG A 29 -10.35 4.69 24.92
N VAL A 30 -10.24 5.36 23.77
CA VAL A 30 -10.66 6.76 23.58
C VAL A 30 -12.20 6.89 23.56
N SER A 31 -12.92 5.92 22.99
CA SER A 31 -14.40 5.89 22.97
C SER A 31 -15.02 5.72 24.36
N ARG A 32 -14.35 5.00 25.28
CA ARG A 32 -14.82 4.85 26.67
C ARG A 32 -14.68 6.12 27.51
N ASP A 33 -13.78 7.03 27.14
CA ASP A 33 -13.44 8.23 27.91
C ASP A 33 -14.07 9.52 27.37
N ILE A 34 -14.84 9.47 26.27
CA ILE A 34 -15.42 10.66 25.64
C ILE A 34 -16.90 10.41 25.34
N ASN A 35 -17.75 10.98 26.18
CA ASN A 35 -19.19 11.10 25.93
C ASN A 35 -19.45 12.57 25.65
N VAL A 36 -19.28 13.01 24.40
CA VAL A 36 -19.44 14.42 24.00
C VAL A 36 -20.17 14.44 22.66
N GLU A 37 -21.11 15.38 22.52
CA GLU A 37 -21.88 15.65 21.30
C GLU A 37 -21.42 17.00 20.71
N GLY A 38 -20.97 17.02 19.46
CA GLY A 38 -20.83 18.24 18.64
C GLY A 38 -19.43 18.47 18.06
N ASN A 39 -19.24 19.57 17.31
CA ASN A 39 -17.98 19.87 16.58
C ASN A 39 -16.69 19.90 17.45
N GLY A 40 -16.81 19.96 18.78
CA GLY A 40 -15.69 19.79 19.71
C GLY A 40 -15.11 18.36 19.75
N ASP A 41 -15.86 17.36 19.27
CA ASP A 41 -15.48 15.94 19.26
C ASP A 41 -14.23 15.64 18.44
N ILE A 42 -14.05 16.34 17.32
CA ILE A 42 -12.95 16.07 16.38
C ILE A 42 -11.61 16.53 16.97
N VAL A 43 -11.60 17.66 17.66
CA VAL A 43 -10.39 18.22 18.29
C VAL A 43 -9.96 17.36 19.47
N ILE A 44 -10.89 16.99 20.35
CA ILE A 44 -10.62 16.19 21.56
C ILE A 44 -10.14 14.78 21.19
N VAL A 45 -10.75 14.15 20.19
CA VAL A 45 -10.34 12.81 19.72
C VAL A 45 -8.95 12.87 19.07
N ASN A 46 -8.67 13.86 18.23
CA ASN A 46 -7.36 14.00 17.59
C ASN A 46 -6.25 14.32 18.58
N GLU A 47 -6.52 15.09 19.63
CA GLU A 47 -5.54 15.40 20.69
C GLU A 47 -5.15 14.17 21.50
N LYS A 48 -6.11 13.30 21.86
CA LYS A 48 -5.82 12.01 22.51
C LYS A 48 -5.10 11.01 21.58
N LEU A 49 -5.31 11.12 20.27
CA LEU A 49 -4.69 10.25 19.26
C LEU A 49 -3.33 10.78 18.74
N ALA A 50 -2.99 12.04 18.99
CA ALA A 50 -1.76 12.71 18.54
C ALA A 50 -0.44 11.95 18.82
N PRO A 51 -0.18 11.40 20.02
CA PRO A 51 1.05 10.63 20.26
C PRO A 51 1.12 9.35 19.41
N THR A 52 -0.03 8.72 19.16
CA THR A 52 -0.15 7.54 18.29
C THR A 52 0.10 7.93 16.83
N GLN A 53 -0.48 9.05 16.37
CA GLN A 53 -0.30 9.57 15.02
C GLN A 53 1.17 9.92 14.71
N ARG A 54 1.89 10.55 15.64
CA ARG A 54 3.33 10.87 15.47
C ARG A 54 4.18 9.62 15.33
N SER A 55 3.93 8.62 16.17
CA SER A 55 4.64 7.33 16.12
C SER A 55 4.39 6.60 14.80
N PHE A 56 3.16 6.67 14.29
CA PHE A 56 2.76 6.05 13.02
C PHE A 56 3.43 6.69 11.80
N LYS A 57 3.54 8.02 11.78
CA LYS A 57 4.16 8.75 10.66
C LYS A 57 5.63 8.35 10.45
N LEU A 58 6.38 8.20 11.55
CA LEU A 58 7.78 7.75 11.53
C LEU A 58 7.88 6.28 11.09
N LEU A 59 7.02 5.42 11.61
CA LEU A 59 6.93 4.00 11.23
C LEU A 59 6.69 3.82 9.72
N TRP A 60 5.87 4.66 9.10
CA TRP A 60 5.62 4.62 7.66
C TRP A 60 6.80 5.00 6.79
N GLN A 61 7.52 6.05 7.15
CA GLN A 61 8.72 6.43 6.40
C GLN A 61 9.78 5.33 6.48
N MET A 62 9.97 4.73 7.65
CA MET A 62 10.88 3.59 7.81
C MET A 62 10.39 2.34 7.07
N LEU A 63 9.08 2.08 7.06
CA LEU A 63 8.52 0.92 6.35
C LEU A 63 8.74 1.03 4.84
N VAL A 64 8.53 2.21 4.24
CA VAL A 64 8.80 2.43 2.80
C VAL A 64 10.25 2.14 2.46
N LEU A 65 11.18 2.73 3.25
CA LEU A 65 12.60 2.52 3.04
C LEU A 65 12.97 1.04 3.19
N ALA A 66 12.43 0.37 4.22
CA ALA A 66 12.64 -1.05 4.45
C ALA A 66 12.13 -1.89 3.27
N ILE A 67 10.92 -1.62 2.76
CA ILE A 67 10.38 -2.34 1.60
C ILE A 67 11.26 -2.14 0.38
N VAL A 68 11.63 -0.89 0.03
CA VAL A 68 12.45 -0.62 -1.16
C VAL A 68 13.79 -1.36 -1.09
N LEU A 69 14.42 -1.44 0.09
CA LEU A 69 15.69 -2.13 0.28
C LEU A 69 15.54 -3.66 0.35
N THR A 70 14.47 -4.19 0.92
CA THR A 70 14.34 -5.63 1.14
C THR A 70 13.55 -6.36 0.05
N TYR A 71 12.74 -5.64 -0.73
CA TYR A 71 11.93 -6.21 -1.81
C TYR A 71 12.75 -6.92 -2.90
N PRO A 72 13.93 -6.43 -3.33
CA PRO A 72 14.79 -7.19 -4.25
C PRO A 72 15.17 -8.60 -3.75
N VAL A 73 15.19 -8.82 -2.42
CA VAL A 73 15.54 -10.11 -1.81
C VAL A 73 14.29 -10.92 -1.41
N LEU A 74 13.26 -10.23 -0.90
CA LEU A 74 12.07 -10.82 -0.29
C LEU A 74 10.78 -10.56 -1.10
N GLY A 75 10.90 -10.25 -2.39
CA GLY A 75 9.78 -9.76 -3.20
C GLY A 75 8.58 -10.71 -3.22
N LEU A 76 8.81 -12.03 -3.31
CA LEU A 76 7.75 -13.04 -3.28
C LEU A 76 6.99 -13.04 -1.94
N GLN A 77 7.71 -12.85 -0.83
CA GLN A 77 7.12 -12.77 0.51
C GLN A 77 6.26 -11.51 0.65
N TYR A 78 6.74 -10.37 0.12
CA TYR A 78 5.97 -9.13 0.08
C TYR A 78 4.72 -9.24 -0.79
N ASN A 79 4.80 -9.92 -1.93
CA ASN A 79 3.64 -10.18 -2.79
C ASN A 79 2.58 -11.02 -2.06
N PHE A 80 3.02 -12.04 -1.32
CA PHE A 80 2.11 -12.84 -0.47
C PHE A 80 1.45 -11.98 0.61
N VAL A 81 2.22 -11.11 1.28
CA VAL A 81 1.69 -10.17 2.28
C VAL A 81 0.61 -9.27 1.68
N LEU A 82 0.87 -8.69 0.51
CA LEU A 82 -0.10 -7.85 -0.19
C LEU A 82 -1.35 -8.64 -0.58
N GLY A 83 -1.20 -9.88 -1.05
CA GLY A 83 -2.33 -10.75 -1.39
C GLY A 83 -3.21 -11.10 -0.19
N VAL A 84 -2.61 -11.42 0.96
CA VAL A 84 -3.36 -11.68 2.20
C VAL A 84 -4.10 -10.41 2.64
N LEU A 85 -3.41 -9.26 2.64
CA LEU A 85 -4.02 -7.96 2.99
C LEU A 85 -5.15 -7.57 2.05
N ALA A 86 -5.06 -7.90 0.76
CA ALA A 86 -6.12 -7.61 -0.19
C ALA A 86 -7.41 -8.39 0.10
N ILE A 87 -7.30 -9.61 0.65
CA ILE A 87 -8.45 -10.43 1.03
C ILE A 87 -9.07 -9.94 2.34
N ILE A 88 -8.25 -9.65 3.35
CA ILE A 88 -8.75 -9.31 4.70
C ILE A 88 -8.99 -7.81 4.93
N GLY A 89 -8.42 -6.95 4.09
CA GLY A 89 -8.41 -5.49 4.28
C GLY A 89 -9.81 -4.90 4.24
N THR A 90 -10.62 -5.26 3.25
CA THR A 90 -12.00 -4.76 3.13
C THR A 90 -12.88 -5.20 4.30
N PRO A 91 -12.92 -6.49 4.71
CA PRO A 91 -13.61 -6.90 5.93
C PRO A 91 -13.16 -6.13 7.18
N LEU A 92 -11.85 -5.92 7.35
CA LEU A 92 -11.32 -5.18 8.50
C LEU A 92 -11.76 -3.70 8.50
N ALA A 93 -11.77 -3.04 7.34
CA ALA A 93 -12.25 -1.66 7.22
C ALA A 93 -13.75 -1.55 7.54
N VAL A 94 -14.57 -2.50 7.06
CA VAL A 94 -16.01 -2.54 7.37
C VAL A 94 -16.25 -2.72 8.86
N ILE A 95 -15.55 -3.66 9.50
CA ILE A 95 -15.65 -3.86 10.97
C ILE A 95 -15.24 -2.58 11.70
N SER A 96 -14.15 -1.94 11.26
CA SER A 96 -13.66 -0.68 11.85
C SER A 96 -14.69 0.46 11.73
N LEU A 97 -15.38 0.57 10.58
CA LEU A 97 -16.48 1.51 10.40
C LEU A 97 -17.65 1.21 11.35
N ILE A 98 -18.07 -0.06 11.47
CA ILE A 98 -19.16 -0.44 12.37
C ILE A 98 -18.81 -0.09 13.83
N VAL A 99 -17.59 -0.38 14.27
CA VAL A 99 -17.11 -0.07 15.62
C VAL A 99 -17.07 1.44 15.86
N THR A 100 -16.55 2.22 14.90
CA THR A 100 -16.43 3.68 15.06
C THR A 100 -17.79 4.37 15.05
N VAL A 101 -18.72 3.98 14.17
CA VAL A 101 -20.09 4.52 14.17
C VAL A 101 -20.84 4.16 15.45
N ARG A 102 -20.68 2.93 15.97
CA ARG A 102 -21.29 2.54 17.25
C ARG A 102 -20.68 3.27 18.45
N GLY A 103 -19.39 3.57 18.42
CA GLY A 103 -18.68 4.20 19.53
C GLY A 103 -18.76 5.73 19.58
N TYR A 104 -18.92 6.39 18.43
CA TYR A 104 -18.86 7.86 18.30
C TYR A 104 -20.07 8.48 17.59
N GLY A 105 -21.05 7.67 17.15
CA GLY A 105 -22.30 8.15 16.56
C GLY A 105 -22.26 8.37 15.03
N MET A 106 -23.39 8.85 14.49
CA MET A 106 -23.63 9.00 13.04
C MET A 106 -22.75 10.06 12.37
N SER A 107 -22.13 10.96 13.15
CA SER A 107 -21.17 11.96 12.64
C SER A 107 -19.95 11.33 11.95
N ARG A 108 -19.66 10.04 12.22
CA ARG A 108 -18.58 9.26 11.60
C ARG A 108 -18.96 8.53 10.31
N LEU A 109 -20.17 8.71 9.78
CA LEU A 109 -20.57 8.08 8.51
C LEU A 109 -19.65 8.46 7.34
N SER A 110 -18.99 9.61 7.38
CA SER A 110 -17.98 10.01 6.38
C SER A 110 -16.80 9.05 6.27
N ASP A 111 -16.54 8.23 7.30
CA ASP A 111 -15.47 7.22 7.29
C ASP A 111 -15.77 6.08 6.28
N ILE A 112 -16.96 6.05 5.66
CA ILE A 112 -17.28 5.16 4.53
C ILE A 112 -16.33 5.36 3.34
N PHE A 113 -15.79 6.57 3.15
CA PHE A 113 -14.78 6.83 2.12
C PHE A 113 -13.51 6.01 2.33
N TYR A 114 -13.15 5.69 3.58
CA TYR A 114 -12.00 4.83 3.86
C TYR A 114 -12.28 3.37 3.51
N VAL A 115 -13.52 2.91 3.68
CA VAL A 115 -13.93 1.58 3.22
C VAL A 115 -13.84 1.50 1.69
N ILE A 116 -14.36 2.52 0.99
CA ILE A 116 -14.31 2.59 -0.47
C ILE A 116 -12.85 2.59 -0.96
N GLY A 117 -11.98 3.41 -0.35
CA GLY A 117 -10.56 3.45 -0.69
C GLY A 117 -9.81 2.15 -0.38
N THR A 118 -10.14 1.49 0.73
CA THR A 118 -9.61 0.16 1.07
C THR A 118 -10.05 -0.87 0.03
N ALA A 119 -11.34 -0.89 -0.32
CA ALA A 119 -11.88 -1.81 -1.32
C ALA A 119 -11.23 -1.61 -2.69
N LEU A 120 -11.05 -0.36 -3.14
CA LEU A 120 -10.34 -0.02 -4.37
C LEU A 120 -8.88 -0.51 -4.33
N SER A 121 -8.18 -0.28 -3.22
CA SER A 121 -6.77 -0.70 -3.09
C SER A 121 -6.64 -2.22 -3.04
N CYS A 122 -7.53 -2.92 -2.34
CA CYS A 122 -7.63 -4.38 -2.32
C CYS A 122 -7.92 -4.94 -3.72
N TRP A 123 -8.83 -4.32 -4.45
CA TRP A 123 -9.16 -4.69 -5.82
C TRP A 123 -7.95 -4.63 -6.74
N LEU A 124 -7.25 -3.49 -6.74
CA LEU A 124 -6.04 -3.29 -7.52
C LEU A 124 -4.93 -4.27 -7.11
N ALA A 125 -4.80 -4.56 -5.81
CA ALA A 125 -3.86 -5.56 -5.32
C ALA A 125 -4.18 -6.97 -5.83
N ILE A 126 -5.45 -7.39 -5.85
CA ILE A 126 -5.89 -8.67 -6.44
C ILE A 126 -5.54 -8.71 -7.93
N CYS A 127 -5.86 -7.65 -8.69
CA CYS A 127 -5.54 -7.57 -10.11
C CYS A 127 -4.03 -7.64 -10.38
N SER A 128 -3.21 -7.05 -9.51
CA SER A 128 -1.74 -7.03 -9.66
C SER A 128 -1.09 -8.40 -9.45
N HIS A 129 -1.76 -9.34 -8.76
CA HIS A 129 -1.19 -10.64 -8.41
C HIS A 129 -0.63 -11.42 -9.62
N LEU A 130 -1.27 -11.29 -10.79
CA LEU A 130 -0.83 -11.93 -12.03
C LEU A 130 0.52 -11.42 -12.56
N TYR A 131 0.91 -10.21 -12.17
CA TYR A 131 2.08 -9.50 -12.69
C TYR A 131 3.22 -9.42 -11.65
N LEU A 132 2.87 -9.42 -10.36
CA LEU A 132 3.82 -9.24 -9.25
C LEU A 132 4.92 -10.30 -9.18
N ALA A 133 4.68 -11.52 -9.67
CA ALA A 133 5.71 -12.55 -9.77
C ALA A 133 6.86 -12.13 -10.70
N ASN A 134 6.52 -11.51 -11.84
CA ASN A 134 7.52 -10.96 -12.75
C ASN A 134 8.21 -9.75 -12.14
N THR A 135 7.47 -8.88 -11.44
CA THR A 135 8.03 -7.73 -10.72
C THR A 135 9.09 -8.17 -9.69
N ALA A 136 8.81 -9.20 -8.90
CA ALA A 136 9.77 -9.75 -7.93
C ALA A 136 11.01 -10.36 -8.62
N ASN A 137 10.81 -11.08 -9.72
CA ASN A 137 11.92 -11.66 -10.50
C ASN A 137 12.81 -10.57 -11.12
N SER A 138 12.23 -9.51 -11.68
CA SER A 138 12.96 -8.35 -12.19
C SER A 138 13.69 -7.59 -11.07
N ALA A 139 13.02 -7.37 -9.93
CA ALA A 139 13.61 -6.69 -8.78
C ALA A 139 14.82 -7.45 -8.19
N SER A 140 14.83 -8.78 -8.24
CA SER A 140 15.98 -9.58 -7.76
C SER A 140 17.30 -9.30 -8.49
N ARG A 141 17.22 -8.71 -9.69
CA ARG A 141 18.39 -8.34 -10.49
C ARG A 141 18.99 -6.99 -10.07
N ILE A 142 18.28 -6.18 -9.29
CA ILE A 142 18.72 -4.83 -8.88
C ILE A 142 20.10 -4.89 -8.20
N TYR A 143 20.26 -5.70 -7.15
CA TYR A 143 21.53 -5.76 -6.42
C TYR A 143 22.70 -6.32 -7.23
N PRO A 144 22.55 -7.44 -7.97
CA PRO A 144 23.58 -7.90 -8.89
C PRO A 144 23.99 -6.85 -9.93
N THR A 145 23.02 -6.14 -10.52
CA THR A 145 23.30 -5.10 -11.53
C THR A 145 23.99 -3.88 -10.93
N ILE A 146 23.60 -3.43 -9.74
CA ILE A 146 24.29 -2.34 -9.02
C ILE A 146 25.73 -2.75 -8.67
N GLY A 147 25.95 -3.98 -8.21
CA GLY A 147 27.30 -4.51 -7.93
C GLY A 147 28.17 -4.51 -9.17
N TYR A 148 27.66 -5.03 -10.29
CA TYR A 148 28.36 -5.01 -11.57
C TYR A 148 28.74 -3.59 -12.03
N LEU A 149 27.81 -2.64 -11.93
CA LEU A 149 28.06 -1.23 -12.31
C LEU A 149 29.05 -0.54 -11.37
N SER A 150 29.08 -0.91 -10.09
CA SER A 150 30.06 -0.41 -9.13
C SER A 150 31.48 -0.86 -9.45
N GLU A 151 31.64 -2.08 -9.97
CA GLU A 151 32.94 -2.66 -10.30
C GLU A 151 33.42 -2.24 -11.71
N ASN A 152 32.52 -2.12 -12.67
CA ASN A 152 32.84 -1.90 -14.08
C ASN A 152 32.62 -0.45 -14.56
N GLY A 153 32.05 0.41 -13.70
CA GLY A 153 31.68 1.78 -14.04
C GLY A 153 30.41 1.88 -14.90
N LEU A 154 29.94 3.12 -15.10
CA LEU A 154 28.79 3.38 -15.97
C LEU A 154 29.19 3.21 -17.45
N PRO A 155 28.30 2.63 -18.29
CA PRO A 155 28.58 2.52 -19.72
C PRO A 155 28.70 3.91 -20.36
N ASN A 156 29.70 4.07 -21.23
CA ASN A 156 29.90 5.30 -21.99
C ASN A 156 28.61 5.71 -22.73
N LEU A 157 28.27 7.00 -22.70
CA LEU A 157 27.05 7.58 -23.30
C LEU A 157 26.88 7.27 -24.80
N GLY A 158 27.98 6.96 -25.51
CA GLY A 158 27.97 6.57 -26.92
C GLY A 158 27.52 5.13 -27.21
N LEU A 159 27.32 4.29 -26.19
CA LEU A 159 26.90 2.89 -26.33
C LEU A 159 25.41 2.74 -26.01
N GLY A 160 24.55 3.23 -26.91
CA GLY A 160 23.10 3.20 -26.75
C GLY A 160 22.54 1.80 -26.45
N ALA A 161 23.15 0.74 -27.00
CA ALA A 161 22.76 -0.64 -26.74
C ALA A 161 23.02 -1.12 -25.28
N THR A 162 24.06 -0.59 -24.63
CA THR A 162 24.39 -0.94 -23.24
C THR A 162 23.50 -0.16 -22.26
N TRP A 163 23.14 1.07 -22.62
CA TRP A 163 22.16 1.88 -21.89
C TRP A 163 20.77 1.25 -21.90
N THR A 164 20.31 0.78 -23.06
CA THR A 164 19.01 0.09 -23.18
C THR A 164 19.03 -1.32 -22.59
N GLY A 165 20.17 -2.00 -22.58
CA GLY A 165 20.30 -3.37 -22.07
C GLY A 165 20.51 -3.50 -20.55
N ILE A 166 21.05 -2.48 -19.89
CA ILE A 166 21.45 -2.56 -18.46
C ILE A 166 20.80 -1.46 -17.61
N VAL A 167 20.94 -0.20 -18.03
CA VAL A 167 20.49 0.95 -17.21
C VAL A 167 18.97 1.10 -17.23
N LEU A 168 18.36 1.00 -18.41
CA LEU A 168 16.92 1.14 -18.56
C LEU A 168 16.12 0.04 -17.83
N PRO A 169 16.48 -1.26 -17.90
CA PRO A 169 15.84 -2.32 -17.11
C PRO A 169 16.03 -2.15 -15.60
N LEU A 170 17.18 -1.61 -15.18
CA LEU A 170 17.41 -1.28 -13.76
C LEU A 170 16.46 -0.18 -13.30
N MET A 171 16.31 0.89 -14.08
CA MET A 171 15.38 1.98 -13.76
C MET A 171 13.93 1.52 -13.70
N THR A 172 13.48 0.70 -14.65
CA THR A 172 12.11 0.18 -14.65
C THR A 172 11.87 -0.77 -13.48
N SER A 173 12.85 -1.61 -13.13
CA SER A 173 12.77 -2.50 -11.95
C SER A 173 12.72 -1.69 -10.65
N CYS A 174 13.51 -0.63 -10.51
CA CYS A 174 13.41 0.25 -9.35
C CYS A 174 12.03 0.95 -9.28
N LEU A 175 11.51 1.41 -10.41
CA LEU A 175 10.20 2.06 -10.49
C LEU A 175 9.06 1.12 -10.10
N SER A 176 9.13 -0.15 -10.49
CA SER A 176 8.11 -1.13 -10.13
C SER A 176 8.16 -1.52 -8.66
N VAL A 177 9.35 -1.58 -8.03
CA VAL A 177 9.49 -1.71 -6.57
C VAL A 177 8.87 -0.52 -5.84
N VAL A 178 9.10 0.70 -6.32
CA VAL A 178 8.48 1.91 -5.76
C VAL A 178 6.96 1.88 -5.95
N GLY A 179 6.48 1.43 -7.10
CA GLY A 179 5.07 1.22 -7.38
C GLY A 179 4.41 0.24 -6.42
N PHE A 180 5.06 -0.91 -6.19
CA PHE A 180 4.61 -1.90 -5.22
C PHE A 180 4.54 -1.30 -3.81
N ALA A 181 5.59 -0.59 -3.39
CA ALA A 181 5.61 0.08 -2.09
C ALA A 181 4.47 1.09 -1.98
N ALA A 182 4.20 1.86 -3.03
CA ALA A 182 3.12 2.85 -3.04
C ALA A 182 1.73 2.20 -2.90
N LEU A 183 1.47 1.10 -3.60
CA LEU A 183 0.21 0.34 -3.51
C LEU A 183 0.01 -0.30 -2.13
N LEU A 184 1.06 -0.89 -1.57
CA LEU A 184 1.02 -1.43 -0.21
C LEU A 184 0.78 -0.32 0.81
N LEU A 185 1.43 0.84 0.64
CA LEU A 185 1.29 1.96 1.54
C LEU A 185 -0.10 2.59 1.47
N SER A 186 -0.69 2.75 0.27
CA SER A 186 -2.04 3.28 0.13
C SER A 186 -3.07 2.40 0.87
N LEU A 187 -2.94 1.08 0.74
CA LEU A 187 -3.78 0.12 1.46
C LEU A 187 -3.64 0.27 2.97
N LEU A 188 -2.41 0.36 3.47
CA LEU A 188 -2.13 0.55 4.88
C LEU A 188 -2.63 1.92 5.39
N TYR A 189 -2.51 2.98 4.61
CA TYR A 189 -3.05 4.30 4.92
C TYR A 189 -4.57 4.26 5.07
N PHE A 190 -5.28 3.63 4.15
CA PHE A 190 -6.74 3.48 4.24
C PHE A 190 -7.17 2.68 5.46
N MET A 191 -6.50 1.55 5.76
CA MET A 191 -6.79 0.79 6.98
C MET A 191 -6.51 1.56 8.27
N SER A 192 -5.51 2.44 8.26
CA SER A 192 -5.15 3.28 9.41
C SER A 192 -5.94 4.59 9.51
N ALA A 193 -6.77 4.93 8.50
CA ALA A 193 -7.46 6.21 8.42
C ALA A 193 -8.39 6.48 9.62
N TYR A 194 -8.90 5.42 10.25
CA TYR A 194 -9.74 5.47 11.45
C TYR A 194 -9.03 5.99 12.71
N LEU A 195 -7.71 6.20 12.67
CA LEU A 195 -6.91 6.83 13.74
C LEU A 195 -7.02 8.36 13.77
N THR A 196 -7.71 8.97 12.81
CA THR A 196 -7.87 10.43 12.75
C THR A 196 -9.34 10.74 12.48
N ALA A 197 -9.91 11.64 13.29
CA ALA A 197 -11.23 12.19 13.01
C ALA A 197 -11.12 13.25 11.92
N ARG A 198 -11.92 13.13 10.87
CA ARG A 198 -11.94 14.09 9.76
C ARG A 198 -13.37 14.50 9.43
N HIS A 199 -13.52 15.73 8.95
CA HIS A 199 -14.75 16.15 8.32
C HIS A 199 -14.95 15.45 6.98
N PHE A 200 -16.16 15.57 6.42
CA PHE A 200 -16.53 14.99 5.13
C PHE A 200 -15.55 15.38 4.01
N ASP A 201 -15.26 16.67 3.86
CA ASP A 201 -14.38 17.20 2.81
C ASP A 201 -12.96 16.64 2.91
N ASP A 202 -12.43 16.53 4.12
CA ASP A 202 -11.08 16.00 4.37
C ASP A 202 -11.03 14.48 4.15
N SER A 203 -12.12 13.77 4.45
CA SER A 203 -12.25 12.34 4.17
C SER A 203 -12.29 12.06 2.66
N ALA A 204 -12.99 12.90 1.89
CA ALA A 204 -13.03 12.82 0.44
C ALA A 204 -11.67 13.17 -0.19
N ARG A 205 -10.99 14.21 0.28
CA ARG A 205 -9.62 14.55 -0.16
C ARG A 205 -8.63 13.43 0.14
N PHE A 206 -8.78 12.78 1.31
CA PHE A 206 -7.97 11.62 1.65
C PHE A 206 -8.19 10.46 0.68
N LEU A 207 -9.44 10.16 0.35
CA LEU A 207 -9.77 9.15 -0.67
C LEU A 207 -9.12 9.47 -2.01
N LEU A 208 -9.24 10.70 -2.49
CA LEU A 208 -8.65 11.09 -3.78
C LEU A 208 -7.12 10.98 -3.77
N HIS A 209 -6.46 11.47 -2.72
CA HIS A 209 -5.00 11.46 -2.64
C HIS A 209 -4.44 10.03 -2.58
N TYR A 210 -4.93 9.20 -1.65
CA TYR A 210 -4.42 7.84 -1.49
C TYR A 210 -5.00 6.86 -2.52
N GLY A 211 -6.17 7.16 -3.10
CA GLY A 211 -6.73 6.42 -4.22
C GLY A 211 -5.92 6.65 -5.50
N ALA A 212 -5.54 7.90 -5.81
CA ALA A 212 -4.62 8.19 -6.91
C ALA A 212 -3.27 7.50 -6.71
N MET A 213 -2.74 7.52 -5.48
CA MET A 213 -1.52 6.78 -5.12
C MET A 213 -1.65 5.27 -5.36
N ALA A 214 -2.79 4.66 -5.02
CA ALA A 214 -3.05 3.24 -5.27
C ALA A 214 -3.05 2.92 -6.78
N ILE A 215 -3.70 3.76 -7.60
CA ILE A 215 -3.76 3.58 -9.05
C ILE A 215 -2.38 3.72 -9.69
N VAL A 216 -1.63 4.78 -9.34
CA VAL A 216 -0.27 4.99 -9.84
C VAL A 216 0.66 3.88 -9.37
N GLY A 217 0.53 3.46 -8.11
CA GLY A 217 1.28 2.34 -7.54
C GLY A 217 1.02 1.03 -8.27
N PHE A 218 -0.24 0.71 -8.57
CA PHE A 218 -0.64 -0.44 -9.37
C PHE A 218 0.00 -0.42 -10.77
N LEU A 219 -0.15 0.70 -11.49
CA LEU A 219 0.42 0.82 -12.85
C LEU A 219 1.94 0.70 -12.85
N ALA A 220 2.62 1.31 -11.87
CA ALA A 220 4.06 1.20 -11.73
C ALA A 220 4.50 -0.22 -11.34
N ALA A 221 3.82 -0.87 -10.38
CA ALA A 221 4.14 -2.22 -9.92
C ALA A 221 4.00 -3.27 -11.02
N CYS A 222 3.01 -3.10 -11.91
CA CYS A 222 2.75 -3.99 -13.04
C CYS A 222 3.54 -3.62 -14.30
N ASP A 223 4.60 -2.81 -14.21
CA ASP A 223 5.42 -2.35 -15.34
C ASP A 223 4.65 -1.62 -16.46
N ALA A 224 3.45 -1.10 -16.19
CA ALA A 224 2.63 -0.41 -17.19
C ALA A 224 3.33 0.85 -17.73
N LEU A 225 4.05 1.57 -16.85
CA LEU A 225 4.82 2.76 -17.23
C LEU A 225 5.96 2.41 -18.20
N ALA A 226 6.61 1.27 -18.01
CA ALA A 226 7.61 0.77 -18.94
C ALA A 226 6.96 0.36 -20.26
N ALA A 227 5.83 -0.35 -20.22
CA ALA A 227 5.08 -0.74 -21.42
C ALA A 227 4.61 0.48 -22.25
N PHE A 228 4.21 1.58 -21.60
CA PHE A 228 3.90 2.84 -22.28
C PHE A 228 5.12 3.44 -22.98
N ALA A 229 6.30 3.43 -22.31
CA ALA A 229 7.53 3.95 -22.89
C ALA A 229 8.04 3.13 -24.10
N PHE A 230 7.76 1.83 -24.12
CA PHE A 230 8.11 0.92 -25.23
C PHE A 230 6.99 0.70 -26.25
N HIS A 231 5.87 1.43 -26.14
CA HIS A 231 4.69 1.28 -27.01
C HIS A 231 4.11 -0.15 -27.07
N ASP A 232 4.25 -0.95 -26.00
CA ASP A 232 3.63 -2.27 -25.90
C ASP A 232 2.15 -2.16 -25.47
N PHE A 233 1.32 -1.70 -26.41
CA PHE A 233 -0.11 -1.52 -26.18
C PHE A 233 -0.85 -2.85 -25.96
N ALA A 234 -0.30 -3.98 -26.41
CA ALA A 234 -0.88 -5.30 -26.18
C ALA A 234 -0.74 -5.72 -24.71
N TYR A 235 0.39 -5.42 -24.07
CA TYR A 235 0.56 -5.60 -22.63
C TYR A 235 -0.39 -4.70 -21.83
N ILE A 236 -0.49 -3.42 -22.18
CA ILE A 236 -1.40 -2.47 -21.52
C ILE A 236 -2.86 -2.92 -21.67
N GLY A 237 -3.27 -3.37 -22.86
CA GLY A 237 -4.61 -3.90 -23.10
C GLY A 237 -4.92 -5.12 -22.24
N ARG A 238 -3.96 -6.04 -22.07
CA ARG A 238 -4.11 -7.19 -21.15
C ARG A 238 -4.19 -6.77 -19.69
N LEU A 239 -3.36 -5.81 -19.27
CA LEU A 239 -3.37 -5.28 -17.91
C LEU A 239 -4.72 -4.60 -17.58
N LEU A 240 -5.21 -3.73 -18.46
CA LEU A 240 -6.52 -3.09 -18.29
C LEU A 240 -7.67 -4.11 -18.36
N GLY A 241 -7.56 -5.09 -19.25
CA GLY A 241 -8.50 -6.21 -19.33
C GLY A 241 -8.60 -6.96 -18.00
N SER A 242 -7.47 -7.24 -17.34
CA SER A 242 -7.45 -7.91 -16.03
C SER A 242 -8.18 -7.13 -14.94
N VAL A 243 -8.23 -5.80 -15.02
CA VAL A 243 -8.97 -4.96 -14.05
C VAL A 243 -10.48 -5.01 -14.29
N LEU A 244 -10.92 -5.31 -15.52
CA LEU A 244 -12.32 -5.34 -15.93
C LEU A 244 -12.97 -6.73 -15.82
N THR A 245 -12.17 -7.79 -15.72
CA THR A 245 -12.64 -9.19 -15.77
C THR A 245 -12.62 -9.95 -14.45
N VAL A 246 -11.96 -9.40 -13.43
CA VAL A 246 -12.07 -9.91 -12.05
C VAL A 246 -13.46 -9.57 -11.52
#